data_AF-A0A938QDM6-F1
#
_entry.id   AF-A0A938QDM6-F1
#
_cell.length_a   1.000
_cell.length_b   1.000
_cell.length_c   1.000
_cell.angle_alpha   90.00
_cell.angle_beta   90.00
_cell.angle_gamma   90.00
#
_symmetry.space_group_name_H-M   'P 1'
#
loop_
_entity.id
_entity.type
_entity.pdbx_description
1 polymer ?
#
loop_
_entity_poly.entity_id
_entity_poly.type
_entity_poly.pdbx_seq_one_letter_code
_entity_poly.pdbx_strand_id
1 'polypeptide(L)'
;MTVDTQELFANLAEKERRCGHHSPEGRAMRMLSRALNGWAAQMLGVYDVIILCDQAIGDWLRARLGLSPWAQSDFTNLLSRAVQQRWLKGQAVAPLERIHRARLEMREGRGGVTHSEAEAGLLLCIDLINEHWQPPA
;
A
#
# COMPACT_ATOMS: atom_id res chain seq x y z
N MET A 1 11.60 0.60 -17.79
CA MET A 1 10.39 1.45 -17.93
C MET A 1 10.62 2.66 -17.05
N THR A 2 10.57 3.87 -17.60
CA THR A 2 10.53 5.09 -16.80
C THR A 2 9.12 5.25 -16.29
N VAL A 3 8.92 5.07 -14.99
CA VAL A 3 7.63 5.30 -14.35
C VAL A 3 7.39 6.80 -14.27
N ASP A 4 6.25 7.27 -14.78
CA ASP A 4 5.83 8.66 -14.61
C ASP A 4 5.30 8.85 -13.18
N THR A 5 6.19 9.23 -12.27
CA THR A 5 5.86 9.47 -10.87
C THR A 5 4.90 10.64 -10.69
N GLN A 6 4.89 11.60 -11.63
CA GLN A 6 4.00 12.75 -11.60
C GLN A 6 2.56 12.33 -11.95
N GLU A 7 2.39 11.47 -12.95
CA GLU A 7 1.10 10.88 -13.28
C GLU A 7 0.55 10.04 -12.12
N LEU A 8 1.38 9.16 -11.55
CA LEU A 8 0.99 8.34 -10.40
C LEU A 8 0.57 9.19 -9.21
N PHE A 9 1.32 10.25 -8.91
CA PHE A 9 0.99 11.18 -7.83
C PHE A 9 -0.35 11.88 -8.09
N ALA A 10 -0.55 12.42 -9.30
CA ALA A 10 -1.79 13.10 -9.66
C ALA A 10 -3.02 12.18 -9.52
N ASN A 11 -2.88 10.91 -9.93
CA ASN A 11 -3.93 9.91 -9.82
C ASN A 11 -4.28 9.60 -8.36
N LEU A 12 -3.28 9.38 -7.51
CA LEU A 12 -3.49 9.14 -6.07
C LEU A 12 -4.14 10.35 -5.37
N ALA A 13 -3.68 11.56 -5.68
CA ALA A 13 -4.23 12.80 -5.12
C ALA A 13 -5.69 13.02 -5.51
N GLU A 14 -6.04 12.73 -6.77
CA GLU A 14 -7.42 12.79 -7.25
C GLU A 14 -8.33 11.80 -6.53
N LYS A 15 -7.86 10.56 -6.33
CA LYS A 15 -8.62 9.53 -5.60
C LYS A 15 -8.78 9.88 -4.12
N GLU A 16 -7.73 10.40 -3.49
CA GLU A 16 -7.79 10.90 -2.11
C GLU A 16 -8.87 11.98 -1.98
N ARG A 17 -8.89 12.96 -2.90
CA ARG A 17 -9.88 14.04 -2.90
C ARG A 17 -11.31 13.49 -2.97
N ARG A 18 -11.54 12.43 -3.73
CA ARG A 18 -12.86 11.78 -3.87
C ARG A 18 -13.26 10.93 -2.67
N CYS A 19 -12.34 10.17 -2.08
CA CYS A 19 -12.60 9.40 -0.86
C CYS A 19 -12.73 10.27 0.39
N GLY A 20 -12.25 11.52 0.33
CA GLY A 20 -12.21 12.43 1.47
C GLY A 20 -10.96 12.20 2.34
N HIS A 21 -10.33 13.30 2.74
CA HIS A 21 -9.05 13.30 3.44
C HIS A 21 -9.06 12.53 4.79
N HIS A 22 -10.21 12.39 5.44
CA HIS A 22 -10.30 11.70 6.72
C HIS A 22 -10.74 10.24 6.61
N SER A 23 -11.13 9.77 5.41
CA SER A 23 -11.49 8.37 5.22
C SER A 23 -10.25 7.47 5.33
N PRO A 24 -10.40 6.24 5.82
CA PRO A 24 -9.30 5.27 5.84
C PRO A 24 -8.65 5.06 4.45
N GLU A 25 -9.46 5.05 3.39
CA GLU A 25 -8.99 4.91 2.01
C GLU A 25 -8.19 6.13 1.55
N GLY A 26 -8.69 7.35 1.84
CA GLY A 26 -7.96 8.59 1.56
C GLY A 26 -6.63 8.66 2.31
N ARG A 27 -6.58 8.17 3.57
CA ARG A 27 -5.32 8.06 4.32
C ARG A 27 -4.33 7.09 3.66
N ALA A 28 -4.79 5.93 3.19
CA ALA A 28 -3.94 4.98 2.46
C ALA A 28 -3.35 5.59 1.19
N MET A 29 -4.16 6.27 0.38
CA MET A 29 -3.70 6.96 -0.83
C MET A 29 -2.69 8.07 -0.53
N ARG A 30 -2.93 8.84 0.53
CA ARG A 30 -1.97 9.86 0.97
C ARG A 30 -0.64 9.26 1.42
N MET A 31 -0.68 8.15 2.15
CA MET A 31 0.54 7.46 2.57
C MET A 31 1.35 6.99 1.36
N LEU A 32 0.71 6.38 0.37
CA LEU A 32 1.38 6.01 -0.88
C LEU A 32 1.91 7.22 -1.65
N SER A 33 1.15 8.33 -1.69
CA SER A 33 1.60 9.58 -2.33
C SER A 33 2.85 10.15 -1.65
N ARG A 34 2.91 10.09 -0.32
CA ARG A 34 4.10 10.50 0.45
C ARG A 34 5.27 9.56 0.22
N ALA A 35 5.02 8.25 0.17
CA ALA A 35 6.05 7.26 -0.15
C ALA A 35 6.63 7.50 -1.54
N LEU A 36 5.77 7.72 -2.53
CA LEU A 36 6.16 8.01 -3.92
C LEU A 36 7.00 9.29 -4.04
N ASN A 37 6.53 10.41 -3.49
CA ASN A 37 7.28 11.66 -3.55
C ASN A 37 8.60 11.57 -2.78
N GLY A 38 8.59 10.96 -1.60
CA GLY A 38 9.78 10.79 -0.78
C GLY A 38 10.81 9.86 -1.43
N TRP A 39 10.36 8.79 -2.09
CA TRP A 39 11.21 7.90 -2.85
C TRP A 39 11.81 8.59 -4.08
N ALA A 40 10.97 9.25 -4.90
CA ALA A 40 11.40 9.95 -6.10
C ALA A 40 12.40 11.07 -5.81
N ALA A 41 12.24 11.75 -4.67
CA ALA A 41 13.16 12.79 -4.20
C ALA A 41 14.36 12.25 -3.40
N GLN A 42 14.54 10.94 -3.29
CA GLN A 42 15.61 10.28 -2.51
C GLN A 42 15.66 10.71 -1.03
N MET A 43 14.50 11.10 -0.47
CA MET A 43 14.35 11.53 0.92
C MET A 43 13.95 10.39 1.86
N LEU A 44 13.44 9.28 1.31
CA LEU A 44 13.05 8.09 2.07
C LEU A 44 13.99 6.93 1.78
N GLY A 45 14.40 6.22 2.83
CA GLY A 45 15.13 4.97 2.67
C GLY A 45 14.21 3.82 2.29
N VAL A 46 14.82 2.70 1.90
CA VAL A 46 14.12 1.44 1.59
C VAL A 46 13.16 1.03 2.72
N TYR A 47 13.62 1.13 3.97
CA TYR A 47 12.82 0.74 5.14
C TYR A 47 11.55 1.59 5.28
N ASP A 48 11.66 2.91 5.10
CA ASP A 48 10.53 3.82 5.22
C ASP A 48 9.47 3.54 4.16
N VAL A 49 9.90 3.27 2.93
CA VAL A 49 8.99 2.91 1.83
C VAL A 49 8.25 1.61 2.14
N ILE A 50 8.95 0.57 2.58
CA ILE A 50 8.32 -0.70 2.93
C ILE A 50 7.31 -0.55 4.08
N ILE A 51 7.64 0.24 5.11
CA ILE A 51 6.69 0.54 6.19
C ILE A 51 5.44 1.23 5.65
N LEU A 52 5.61 2.28 4.85
CA LEU A 52 4.49 3.05 4.33
C LEU A 52 3.60 2.20 3.41
N CYS A 53 4.19 1.35 2.58
CA CYS A 53 3.46 0.40 1.75
C CYS A 53 2.63 -0.57 2.59
N ASP A 54 3.25 -1.25 3.56
CA ASP A 54 2.57 -2.24 4.41
C ASP A 54 1.43 -1.60 5.22
N GLN A 55 1.67 -0.41 5.80
CA GLN A 55 0.65 0.34 6.53
C GLN A 55 -0.50 0.80 5.63
N ALA A 56 -0.20 1.37 4.47
CA ALA A 56 -1.21 1.83 3.53
C ALA A 56 -2.12 0.70 3.05
N ILE A 57 -1.55 -0.45 2.69
CA ILE A 57 -2.33 -1.62 2.28
C ILE A 57 -3.13 -2.19 3.45
N GLY A 58 -2.55 -2.29 4.64
CA GLY A 58 -3.27 -2.76 5.83
C GLY A 58 -4.50 -1.91 6.14
N ASP A 59 -4.34 -0.59 6.11
CA ASP A 59 -5.44 0.36 6.36
C ASP A 59 -6.50 0.30 5.25
N TRP A 60 -6.07 0.22 4.00
CA TRP A 60 -6.98 0.08 2.86
C TRP A 60 -7.80 -1.23 2.94
N LEU A 61 -7.16 -2.35 3.27
CA LEU A 61 -7.84 -3.64 3.42
C LEU A 61 -8.86 -3.61 4.57
N ARG A 62 -8.49 -3.04 5.72
CA ARG A 62 -9.43 -2.87 6.83
C ARG A 62 -10.64 -2.05 6.42
N ALA A 63 -10.43 -0.96 5.69
CA ALA A 63 -11.50 -0.12 5.17
C ALA A 63 -12.45 -0.91 4.25
N ARG A 64 -11.89 -1.62 3.26
CA ARG A 64 -12.65 -2.44 2.30
C ARG A 64 -13.42 -3.57 2.96
N LEU A 65 -12.86 -4.15 4.03
CA LEU A 65 -13.48 -5.23 4.79
C LEU A 65 -14.46 -4.75 5.87
N GLY A 66 -14.69 -3.43 5.99
CA GLY A 66 -15.57 -2.84 7.01
C GLY A 66 -15.06 -3.03 8.44
N LEU A 67 -13.75 -3.13 8.62
CA LEU A 67 -13.11 -3.34 9.91
C LEU A 67 -12.71 -2.03 10.57
N SER A 68 -12.74 -2.03 11.91
CA SER A 68 -12.17 -0.93 12.69
C SER A 68 -10.70 -0.72 12.34
N PRO A 69 -10.21 0.54 12.25
CA PRO A 69 -8.77 0.82 12.10
C PRO A 69 -7.91 0.20 13.19
N TRP A 70 -8.49 -0.06 14.37
CA TRP A 70 -7.83 -0.64 15.54
C TRP A 70 -7.96 -2.17 15.62
N ALA A 71 -8.58 -2.80 14.62
CA ALA A 71 -8.73 -4.25 14.61
C ALA A 71 -7.35 -4.92 14.54
N GLN A 72 -7.06 -5.79 15.51
CA GLN A 72 -5.84 -6.61 15.55
C GLN A 72 -5.95 -7.81 14.60
N SER A 73 -6.37 -7.56 13.36
CA SER A 73 -6.41 -8.60 12.33
C SER A 73 -5.00 -8.85 11.81
N ASP A 74 -4.60 -10.12 11.80
CA ASP A 74 -3.40 -10.58 11.13
C ASP A 74 -3.43 -10.22 9.64
N PHE A 75 -2.30 -9.80 9.08
CA PHE A 75 -2.23 -9.32 7.70
C PHE A 75 -2.59 -10.42 6.69
N THR A 76 -2.17 -11.66 6.93
CA THR A 76 -2.52 -12.83 6.12
C THR A 76 -4.03 -13.06 6.11
N ASN A 77 -4.68 -12.89 7.28
CA ASN A 77 -6.13 -12.98 7.39
C ASN A 77 -6.84 -11.86 6.59
N LEU A 78 -6.34 -10.62 6.66
CA LEU A 78 -6.87 -9.51 5.86
C LEU A 78 -6.79 -9.82 4.35
N LEU A 79 -5.66 -10.34 3.87
CA LEU A 79 -5.50 -10.74 2.47
C LEU A 79 -6.46 -11.86 2.07
N SER A 80 -6.55 -12.92 2.89
CA SER A 80 -7.45 -14.05 2.64
C SER A 80 -8.91 -13.59 2.52
N ARG A 81 -9.38 -12.75 3.45
CA ARG A 81 -10.73 -12.18 3.42
C ARG A 81 -10.95 -11.27 2.23
N ALA A 82 -9.97 -10.45 1.87
CA ALA A 82 -10.08 -9.57 0.71
C ALA A 82 -10.19 -10.34 -0.61
N VAL A 83 -9.49 -11.48 -0.74
CA VAL A 83 -9.66 -12.38 -1.89
C VAL A 83 -11.05 -13.02 -1.88
N GLN A 84 -11.52 -13.52 -0.74
CA GLN A 84 -12.85 -14.13 -0.61
C GLN A 84 -13.97 -13.15 -0.99
N GLN A 85 -13.82 -11.87 -0.61
CA GLN A 85 -14.77 -10.80 -0.95
C GLN A 85 -14.51 -10.15 -2.31
N ARG A 86 -13.57 -10.67 -3.10
CA ARG A 86 -13.20 -10.17 -4.45
C ARG A 86 -12.69 -8.73 -4.48
N TRP A 87 -12.21 -8.21 -3.35
CA TRP A 87 -11.47 -6.96 -3.29
C TRP A 87 -10.05 -7.09 -3.81
N LEU A 88 -9.49 -8.31 -3.79
CA LEU A 88 -8.18 -8.64 -4.32
C LEU A 88 -8.23 -9.87 -5.22
N LYS A 89 -7.39 -9.88 -6.25
CA LYS A 89 -7.06 -11.09 -7.01
C LYS A 89 -6.04 -11.92 -6.23
N GLY A 90 -6.14 -13.25 -6.28
CA GLY A 90 -5.21 -14.15 -5.59
C GLY A 90 -3.74 -13.92 -5.95
N GLN A 91 -3.45 -13.49 -7.19
CA GLN A 91 -2.09 -13.16 -7.65
C GLN A 91 -1.43 -11.99 -6.89
N ALA A 92 -2.21 -11.12 -6.25
CA ALA A 92 -1.69 -10.00 -5.47
C ALA A 92 -1.24 -10.42 -4.04
N VAL A 93 -1.66 -11.60 -3.56
CA VAL A 93 -1.41 -12.03 -2.17
C VAL A 93 0.07 -12.22 -1.91
N ALA A 94 0.75 -13.06 -2.70
CA ALA A 94 2.15 -13.40 -2.43
C ALA A 94 3.10 -12.18 -2.49
N PRO A 95 2.96 -11.23 -3.45
CA PRO A 95 3.73 -9.99 -3.43
C PRO A 95 3.46 -9.11 -2.19
N LEU A 96 2.20 -8.99 -1.75
CA LEU A 96 1.86 -8.22 -0.54
C LEU A 96 2.38 -8.88 0.75
N GLU A 97 2.29 -10.21 0.86
CA GLU A 97 2.89 -10.95 1.97
C GLU A 97 4.40 -10.77 2.03
N ARG A 98 5.07 -10.64 0.88
CA ARG A 98 6.51 -10.38 0.82
C ARG A 98 6.86 -9.00 1.40
N ILE A 99 6.08 -7.96 1.07
CA ILE A 99 6.24 -6.62 1.65
C ILE A 99 6.04 -6.68 3.17
N HIS A 100 4.99 -7.36 3.62
CA HIS A 100 4.70 -7.52 5.04
C HIS A 100 5.83 -8.22 5.79
N ARG A 101 6.31 -9.34 5.25
CA ARG A 101 7.43 -10.10 5.83
C ARG A 101 8.72 -9.28 5.88
N ALA A 102 9.04 -8.59 4.79
CA ALA A 102 10.21 -7.72 4.72
C ALA A 102 10.17 -6.65 5.82
N ARG A 103 9.02 -6.03 6.08
CA ARG A 103 8.86 -5.09 7.19
C ARG A 103 9.20 -5.73 8.54
N LEU A 104 8.70 -6.95 8.80
CA LEU A 104 8.94 -7.66 10.06
C LEU A 104 10.42 -8.02 10.22
N GLU A 105 11.04 -8.58 9.18
CA GLU A 105 12.45 -8.95 9.17
C GLU A 105 13.34 -7.72 9.42
N MET A 106 13.13 -6.62 8.67
CA MET A 106 13.91 -5.39 8.83
C MET A 106 13.76 -4.77 10.22
N ARG A 107 12.57 -4.87 10.85
CA ARG A 107 12.34 -4.41 12.23
C ARG A 107 13.18 -5.19 13.24
N GLU A 108 13.42 -6.47 12.99
CA GLU A 108 14.22 -7.34 13.83
C GLU A 108 15.73 -7.26 13.50
N GLY A 109 16.12 -6.38 12.58
CA GLY A 109 17.49 -6.29 12.08
C GLY A 109 17.90 -7.51 11.26
N ARG A 110 16.93 -8.30 10.77
CA ARG A 110 17.13 -9.49 9.95
C ARG A 110 16.84 -9.16 8.49
N GLY A 111 17.70 -9.61 7.58
CA GLY A 111 17.49 -9.42 6.15
C GLY A 111 17.65 -7.97 5.67
N GLY A 112 17.40 -7.78 4.38
CA GLY A 112 17.49 -6.48 3.72
C GLY A 112 16.72 -6.52 2.41
N VAL A 113 16.00 -5.43 2.15
CA VAL A 113 15.32 -5.21 0.87
C VAL A 113 16.21 -4.31 0.03
N THR A 114 16.38 -4.67 -1.24
CA THR A 114 17.13 -3.84 -2.18
C THR A 114 16.31 -2.61 -2.58
N HIS A 115 16.99 -1.59 -3.12
CA HIS A 115 16.31 -0.40 -3.65
C HIS A 115 15.26 -0.77 -4.71
N SER A 116 15.59 -1.67 -5.64
CA SER A 116 14.68 -2.11 -6.70
C SER A 116 13.46 -2.87 -6.16
N GLU A 117 13.62 -3.68 -5.12
CA GLU A 117 12.49 -4.39 -4.51
C GLU A 117 11.56 -3.44 -3.76
N ALA A 118 12.09 -2.41 -3.10
CA ALA A 118 11.27 -1.38 -2.45
C ALA A 118 10.47 -0.56 -3.47
N GLU A 119 11.11 -0.17 -4.58
CA GLU A 119 10.43 0.49 -5.70
C GLU A 119 9.34 -0.40 -6.29
N ALA A 120 9.64 -1.66 -6.60
CA ALA A 120 8.66 -2.60 -7.13
C ALA A 120 7.47 -2.82 -6.17
N GLY A 121 7.75 -2.89 -4.86
CA GLY A 121 6.72 -3.00 -3.83
C GLY A 121 5.83 -1.75 -3.75
N LEU A 122 6.42 -0.56 -3.85
CA LEU A 122 5.67 0.70 -3.91
C LEU A 122 4.75 0.76 -5.12
N LEU A 123 5.28 0.47 -6.31
CA LEU A 123 4.50 0.48 -7.54
C LEU A 123 3.37 -0.53 -7.49
N LEU A 124 3.64 -1.75 -7.00
CA LEU A 124 2.61 -2.76 -6.78
C LEU A 124 1.48 -2.25 -5.89
N CYS A 125 1.79 -1.60 -4.76
CA CYS A 125 0.76 -1.06 -3.86
C CYS A 125 -0.08 0.02 -4.54
N ILE A 126 0.56 0.89 -5.32
CA ILE A 126 -0.11 1.95 -6.08
C ILE A 126 -1.02 1.35 -7.16
N ASP A 127 -0.51 0.40 -7.94
CA ASP A 127 -1.25 -0.28 -8.99
C ASP A 127 -2.45 -1.04 -8.42
N LEU A 128 -2.27 -1.69 -7.27
CA LEU A 128 -3.34 -2.40 -6.58
C LEU A 128 -4.47 -1.48 -6.15
N ILE A 129 -4.16 -0.34 -5.51
CA ILE A 129 -5.17 0.67 -5.22
C ILE A 129 -5.76 1.20 -6.53
N ASN A 130 -4.96 1.35 -7.58
CA ASN A 130 -5.44 1.87 -8.85
C ASN A 130 -6.46 0.96 -9.54
N GLU A 131 -6.20 -0.35 -9.57
CA GLU A 131 -7.06 -1.38 -10.16
C GLU A 131 -8.35 -1.59 -9.36
N HIS A 132 -8.27 -1.53 -8.03
CA HIS A 132 -9.36 -1.91 -7.13
C HIS A 132 -10.07 -0.74 -6.47
N TRP A 133 -9.72 0.49 -6.83
CA TRP A 133 -10.45 1.67 -6.40
C TRP A 133 -11.77 1.81 -7.16
N GLN A 134 -12.82 2.10 -6.40
CA GLN A 134 -14.14 2.44 -6.91
C GLN A 134 -14.56 3.72 -6.18
N PRO A 135 -15.10 4.73 -6.88
CA PRO A 135 -15.59 5.92 -6.22
C PRO A 135 -16.70 5.54 -5.22
N PRO A 136 -16.78 6.21 -4.06
CA PRO A 136 -17.95 6.08 -3.21
C PRO A 136 -19.21 6.48 -4.00
N ALA A 137 -20.28 5.71 -3.83
CA ALA A 137 -21.58 5.92 -4.47
C ALA A 137 -22.25 7.22 -4.02
#